data_AF-A0A158L6F2-F1
#
_entry.id   AF-A0A158L6F2-F1
#
_cell.length_a   1.000
_cell.length_b   1.000
_cell.length_c   1.000
_cell.angle_alpha   90.00
_cell.angle_beta   90.00
_cell.angle_gamma   90.00
#
_symmetry.space_group_name_H-M   'P 1'
#
loop_
_entity.id
_entity.type
_entity.pdbx_description
1 polymer ?
#
loop_
_entity_poly.entity_id
_entity_poly.type
_entity_poly.pdbx_seq_one_letter_code
_entity_poly.pdbx_strand_id
1 'polypeptide(L)' 'MKHGVHIVGYTNLASMVAADASALYARNLLDFLKLIITKEGTLNIDLADDIVAATLQCRDGQVTRPASA' A
#
# COMPACT_ATOMS: atom_id res chain seq x y z
N MET A 1 -13.32 -37.28 2.81
CA MET A 1 -11.99 -37.31 3.47
C MET A 1 -11.16 -38.43 2.82
N LYS A 2 -10.37 -38.19 1.76
CA LYS A 2 -9.75 -39.33 1.02
C LYS A 2 -8.26 -39.61 1.32
N HIS A 3 -7.53 -38.70 1.98
CA HIS A 3 -6.09 -38.90 2.29
C HIS A 3 -5.60 -38.32 3.64
N GLY A 4 -6.48 -37.90 4.55
CA GLY A 4 -6.05 -37.32 5.85
C GLY A 4 -5.33 -35.96 5.78
N VAL A 5 -5.30 -35.33 4.60
CA VAL A 5 -4.65 -34.03 4.39
C VAL A 5 -5.70 -32.92 4.26
N HIS A 6 -5.39 -31.75 4.85
CA HIS A 6 -6.13 -30.51 4.68
C HIS A 6 -5.35 -29.54 3.79
N ILE A 7 -6.00 -29.04 2.74
CA ILE A 7 -5.48 -27.96 1.88
C ILE A 7 -6.19 -26.67 2.30
N VAL A 8 -5.44 -25.68 2.78
CA VAL A 8 -5.99 -24.40 3.26
C VAL A 8 -5.57 -23.29 2.31
N GLY A 9 -6.55 -22.56 1.77
CA GLY A 9 -6.36 -21.53 0.75
C GLY A 9 -7.26 -20.32 0.97
N TYR A 10 -7.15 -19.68 2.14
CA TYR A 10 -7.91 -18.46 2.41
C TYR A 10 -7.45 -17.31 1.51
N THR A 11 -8.40 -16.62 0.88
CA THR A 11 -8.13 -15.54 -0.08
C THR A 11 -7.70 -14.23 0.59
N ASN A 12 -8.15 -13.98 1.82
CA ASN A 12 -7.80 -12.79 2.60
C ASN A 12 -7.46 -13.20 4.05
N LEU A 13 -6.27 -13.77 4.23
CA LEU A 13 -5.82 -14.21 5.55
C LEU A 13 -5.70 -13.03 6.54
N ALA A 14 -5.32 -11.84 6.06
CA ALA A 14 -5.19 -10.65 6.89
C ALA A 14 -6.52 -10.23 7.53
N SER A 15 -7.66 -10.42 6.86
CA SER A 15 -8.96 -10.12 7.46
C SER A 15 -9.33 -11.03 8.64
N MET A 16 -8.67 -12.18 8.80
CA MET A 16 -8.87 -13.04 9.98
C MET A 16 -8.25 -12.44 11.25
N VAL A 17 -7.36 -11.46 11.12
CA VAL A 17 -6.74 -10.68 12.19
C VAL A 17 -6.95 -9.18 11.94
N ALA A 18 -8.19 -8.81 11.60
CA ALA A 18 -8.52 -7.49 11.08
C ALA A 18 -8.09 -6.32 11.98
N ALA A 19 -8.17 -6.47 13.31
CA ALA A 19 -7.76 -5.42 14.24
C ALA A 19 -6.27 -5.07 14.10
N ASP A 20 -5.40 -6.09 14.15
CA ASP A 20 -3.95 -5.91 14.03
C ASP A 20 -3.55 -5.50 12.61
N ALA A 21 -4.16 -6.12 11.59
CA ALA A 21 -3.93 -5.76 10.20
C ALA A 21 -4.28 -4.28 9.93
N SER A 22 -5.38 -3.79 10.49
CA SER A 22 -5.79 -2.39 10.36
C SER A 22 -4.82 -1.45 11.05
N ALA A 23 -4.36 -1.77 12.26
CA ALA A 23 -3.41 -0.96 12.99
C ALA A 23 -2.05 -0.85 12.26
N LEU A 24 -1.55 -1.96 11.72
CA LEU A 24 -0.32 -2.00 10.92
C LEU A 24 -0.47 -1.24 9.61
N TYR A 25 -1.59 -1.42 8.90
CA TYR A 25 -1.84 -0.70 7.65
C TYR A 25 -1.97 0.82 7.88
N ALA A 26 -2.67 1.24 8.94
CA ALA A 26 -2.78 2.64 9.32
C ALA A 26 -1.40 3.27 9.65
N ARG A 27 -0.52 2.51 10.30
CA ARG A 27 0.87 2.95 10.53
C ARG A 27 1.61 3.16 9.22
N ASN A 28 1.56 2.19 8.31
CA ASN A 28 2.22 2.29 6.99
C ASN A 28 1.72 3.50 6.20
N LEU A 29 0.41 3.74 6.18
CA LEU A 29 -0.18 4.91 5.53
C LEU A 29 0.28 6.21 6.18
N LEU A 30 0.25 6.30 7.51
CA LEU A 30 0.69 7.49 8.22
C LEU A 30 2.17 7.81 7.95
N ASP A 31 3.02 6.79 7.92
CA ASP A 31 4.44 6.98 7.66
C ASP A 31 4.69 7.43 6.21
N PHE A 32 3.93 6.93 5.23
CA PHE A 32 3.95 7.44 3.87
C PHE A 32 3.42 8.88 3.76
N LEU A 33 2.31 9.20 4.44
CA LEU A 33 1.73 10.54 4.41
C LEU A 33 2.70 11.61 4.92
N LYS A 34 3.57 11.28 5.87
CA LYS A 34 4.63 12.21 6.33
C LYS A 34 5.62 12.62 5.24
N LEU A 35 5.77 11.81 4.18
CA LEU A 35 6.62 12.15 3.04
C LEU A 35 5.94 13.18 2.11
N ILE A 36 4.60 13.16 2.05
CA ILE A 36 3.84 13.96 1.07
C ILE A 36 2.99 15.08 1.67
N ILE A 37 2.96 15.22 3.00
CA ILE A 37 2.23 16.28 3.70
C ILE A 37 3.23 17.13 4.50
N THR A 38 3.21 18.44 4.29
CA THR A 38 4.05 19.38 5.05
C THR A 38 3.55 19.51 6.49
N LYS A 39 4.36 20.12 7.37
CA LYS A 39 3.96 20.35 8.77
C LYS A 39 2.73 21.26 8.90
N GLU A 40 2.49 22.10 7.90
CA GLU A 40 1.35 23.01 7.79
C GLU A 40 0.09 22.30 7.25
N GLY A 41 0.17 20.99 6.95
CA GLY A 41 -0.94 20.19 6.46
C GLY A 41 -1.20 20.35 4.96
N THR A 42 -0.28 20.95 4.20
CA THR A 42 -0.42 21.08 2.75
C THR A 42 0.18 19.89 2.02
N LEU A 43 -0.37 19.58 0.85
CA LEU A 43 0.14 18.49 0.01
C LEU A 43 1.41 18.95 -0.72
N ASN A 44 2.50 18.21 -0.51
CA ASN A 44 3.77 18.39 -1.22
C ASN A 44 4.24 17.04 -1.75
N ILE A 45 3.97 16.77 -3.03
CA ILE A 45 4.40 15.53 -3.69
C ILE A 45 5.76 15.78 -4.33
N ASP A 46 6.83 15.42 -3.63
CA ASP A 46 8.19 15.48 -4.15
C ASP A 46 8.47 14.28 -5.06
N LEU A 47 8.61 14.53 -6.37
CA LEU A 47 8.89 13.48 -7.35
C LEU A 47 10.36 13.04 -7.36
N ALA A 48 11.25 13.75 -6.64
CA ALA A 48 12.63 13.33 -6.44
C ALA A 48 12.80 12.38 -5.25
N ASP A 49 11.78 12.22 -4.40
CA ASP A 49 11.78 11.20 -3.35
C ASP A 49 11.53 9.82 -3.96
N ASP A 50 12.47 8.89 -3.74
CA ASP A 50 12.45 7.55 -4.33
C ASP A 50 11.19 6.75 -3.98
N ILE A 51 10.65 6.93 -2.77
CA ILE A 51 9.45 6.21 -2.30
C ILE A 51 8.21 6.78 -3.00
N VAL A 52 8.11 8.10 -3.10
CA VAL A 52 7.01 8.78 -3.80
C VAL A 52 7.04 8.42 -5.29
N ALA A 53 8.21 8.49 -5.93
CA ALA A 53 8.37 8.17 -7.34
C ALA A 53 8.03 6.70 -7.65
N ALA A 54 8.47 5.76 -6.81
CA ALA A 54 8.21 4.34 -6.99
C ALA A 54 6.73 3.95 -6.83
N THR A 55 5.98 4.69 -6.02
CA THR A 55 4.56 4.41 -5.73
C THR A 55 3.59 5.09 -6.71
N LEU A 56 4.01 6.16 -7.39
CA LEU A 56 3.18 6.94 -8.31
C LEU A 56 2.83 6.16 -9.59
N GLN A 57 1.53 5.91 -9.82
CA GLN A 57 1.04 5.23 -11.04
C GLN A 57 0.56 6.17 -12.13
N CYS A 58 -0.05 7.30 -11.75
CA CYS A 58 -0.55 8.30 -12.67
C CYS A 58 -0.56 9.70 -12.06
N ARG A 59 -0.43 10.71 -12.92
CA ARG A 59 -0.54 12.12 -12.56
C ARG A 59 -0.93 12.95 -13.79
N ASP A 60 -1.78 13.95 -13.58
CA ASP A 60 -2.17 14.91 -14.64
C ASP A 60 -2.70 14.24 -15.92
N GLY A 61 -3.52 13.19 -15.74
CA GLY A 61 -4.11 12.42 -16.84
C GLY A 61 -3.14 11.49 -17.57
N GLN A 62 -1.90 11.39 -17.10
CA GLN A 62 -0.86 10.55 -17.71
C GLN A 62 -0.47 9.41 -16.76
N VAL A 63 -0.25 8.22 -17.34
CA VAL A 63 0.32 7.08 -16.62
C VAL A 63 1.81 7.30 -16.48
N THR A 64 2.32 7.33 -15.24
CA THR A 64 3.74 7.58 -14.94
C THR A 64 4.56 6.29 -14.93
N ARG A 65 3.91 5.15 -14.73
CA ARG A 65 4.55 3.83 -14.77
C ARG A 65 4.00 2.99 -15.92
N PRO A 66 4.80 2.65 -16.94
CA PRO A 66 4.33 1.73 -17.97
C PRO A 66 3.97 0.40 -17.29
N ALA A 67 2.85 -0.20 -17.68
CA ALA A 67 2.48 -1.52 -17.19
C ALA A 67 3.65 -2.47 -17.47
N SER A 68 4.25 -3.03 -16.41
CA SER A 68 5.23 -4.08 -16.57
C SER A 68 4.53 -5.26 -17.25
N ALA A 69 5.05 -5.66 -18.42
CA ALA A 69 4.67 -6.91 -19.08
C ALA A 69 5.04 -8.12 -18.21
#